data_AF-A0A536HGW8-F1
#
_entry.id   AF-A0A536HGW8-F1
#
_cell.length_a   1.000
_cell.length_b   1.000
_cell.length_c   1.000
_cell.angle_alpha   90.00
_cell.angle_beta   90.00
_cell.angle_gamma   90.00
#
_symmetry.space_group_name_H-M   'P 1'
#
loop_
_entity.id
_entity.type
_entity.pdbx_description
1 polymer ?
#
loop_
_entity_poly.entity_id
_entity_poly.type
_entity_poly.pdbx_seq_one_letter_code
_entity_poly.pdbx_strand_id
1 'polypeptide(L)'
;MTVFSALYRMLVVGPWFRWPTLSDHALQGSYYLFINGPVEELFFRGFLLAAVTQLTGWIGWGWLVSTAAYTLYHRLGKWSWRSVGGVGLAGLVFSFLYLAQPEPRSLLAVVIVHGLTTWGFLSLGDEIMYRRWKRQNV
;
A
#
# COMPACT_ATOMS: atom_id res chain seq x y z
N MET A 1 17.66 -7.85 16.97
CA MET A 1 17.06 -7.96 15.62
C MET A 1 17.51 -6.83 14.69
N THR A 2 17.41 -5.55 15.06
CA THR A 2 17.84 -4.42 14.19
C THR A 2 19.31 -4.47 13.78
N VAL A 3 20.23 -4.72 14.72
CA VAL A 3 21.67 -4.83 14.41
C VAL A 3 21.93 -6.01 13.47
N PHE A 4 21.30 -7.16 13.73
CA PHE A 4 21.40 -8.33 12.88
C PHE A 4 20.90 -8.05 11.45
N SER A 5 19.73 -7.44 11.27
CA SER A 5 19.21 -7.14 9.93
C SER A 5 20.05 -6.11 9.19
N ALA A 6 20.60 -5.12 9.91
CA ALA A 6 21.54 -4.14 9.35
C ALA A 6 22.83 -4.81 8.88
N LEU A 7 23.47 -5.62 9.73
CA LEU A 7 24.69 -6.34 9.39
C LEU A 7 24.47 -7.32 8.23
N TYR A 8 23.35 -8.06 8.22
CA TYR A 8 23.00 -8.93 7.11
C TYR A 8 22.84 -8.16 5.80
N ARG A 9 22.11 -7.03 5.82
CA ARG A 9 21.95 -6.20 4.62
C ARG A 9 23.28 -5.60 4.15
N MET A 10 24.15 -5.18 5.05
CA MET A 10 25.43 -4.57 4.68
C MET A 10 26.44 -5.59 4.17
N LEU A 11 26.60 -6.70 4.88
CA LEU A 11 27.69 -7.66 4.66
C LEU A 11 27.31 -8.78 3.70
N VAL A 12 26.05 -9.20 3.70
CA VAL A 12 25.57 -10.31 2.86
C VAL A 12 24.88 -9.79 1.61
N VAL A 13 23.93 -8.86 1.74
CA VAL A 13 23.16 -8.37 0.58
C VAL A 13 23.90 -7.27 -0.18
N GLY A 14 24.56 -6.36 0.54
CA GLY A 14 25.21 -5.16 0.01
C GLY A 14 26.17 -5.41 -1.15
N PRO A 15 27.10 -6.39 -1.08
CA PRO A 15 28.01 -6.68 -2.18
C PRO A 15 27.33 -7.10 -3.49
N TRP A 16 26.10 -7.62 -3.40
CA TRP A 16 25.29 -8.06 -4.55
C TRP A 16 24.17 -7.08 -4.86
N PHE A 17 24.16 -5.92 -4.20
CA PHE A 17 23.14 -4.91 -4.45
C PHE A 17 23.27 -4.44 -5.90
N ARG A 18 22.21 -4.66 -6.66
CA ARG A 18 22.05 -4.15 -8.01
C ARG A 18 20.78 -3.32 -8.07
N TRP A 19 20.78 -2.43 -9.05
CA TRP A 19 19.57 -1.69 -9.37
C TRP A 19 18.46 -2.63 -9.83
N PRO A 20 17.18 -2.36 -9.51
CA PRO A 20 16.05 -3.16 -10.00
C PRO A 20 16.03 -3.23 -11.53
N THR A 21 15.72 -4.41 -12.05
CA THR A 21 15.46 -4.68 -13.46
C THR A 21 13.97 -4.61 -13.73
N LEU A 22 13.57 -4.63 -15.01
CA LEU A 22 12.17 -4.75 -15.40
C LEU A 22 11.49 -5.99 -14.79
N SER A 23 12.20 -7.11 -14.69
CA SER A 23 11.67 -8.33 -14.07
C SER A 23 11.41 -8.15 -12.57
N ASP A 24 12.27 -7.40 -11.87
CA ASP A 24 12.06 -7.14 -10.44
C ASP A 24 10.83 -6.25 -10.24
N HIS A 25 10.65 -5.22 -11.08
CA HIS A 25 9.45 -4.39 -11.06
C HIS A 25 8.19 -5.18 -11.39
N ALA A 26 8.24 -6.11 -12.35
CA ALA A 26 7.12 -6.96 -12.70
C ALA A 26 6.76 -7.94 -11.57
N LEU A 27 7.76 -8.55 -10.93
CA LEU A 27 7.56 -9.41 -9.77
C LEU A 27 6.95 -8.63 -8.60
N GLN A 28 7.48 -7.44 -8.31
CA GLN A 28 6.98 -6.58 -7.23
C GLN A 28 5.55 -6.09 -7.53
N GLY A 29 5.27 -5.69 -8.78
CA GLY A 29 3.92 -5.31 -9.21
C GLY A 29 2.93 -6.46 -9.10
N SER A 30 3.35 -7.68 -9.47
CA SER A 30 2.53 -8.89 -9.32
C SER A 30 2.23 -9.18 -7.85
N TYR A 31 3.22 -9.05 -6.97
CA TYR A 31 3.01 -9.15 -5.53
C TYR A 31 2.01 -8.10 -5.03
N TYR A 32 2.12 -6.84 -5.48
CA TYR A 32 1.17 -5.80 -5.09
C TYR A 32 -0.25 -6.05 -5.59
N LEU A 33 -0.40 -6.57 -6.80
CA LEU A 33 -1.70 -6.82 -7.41
C LEU A 33 -2.39 -8.09 -6.88
N PHE A 34 -1.63 -9.16 -6.65
CA PHE A 34 -2.20 -10.48 -6.35
C PHE A 34 -2.08 -10.90 -4.88
N ILE A 35 -1.28 -10.21 -4.08
CA ILE A 35 -1.09 -10.55 -2.66
C ILE A 35 -1.39 -9.34 -1.78
N ASN A 36 -0.61 -8.27 -1.90
CA ASN A 36 -0.70 -7.16 -0.95
C ASN A 36 -2.01 -6.38 -1.07
N GLY A 37 -2.40 -5.90 -2.26
CA GLY A 37 -3.67 -5.23 -2.49
C GLY A 37 -4.89 -6.07 -2.07
N PRO A 38 -4.99 -7.36 -2.48
CA PRO A 38 -6.06 -8.25 -2.03
C PRO A 38 -6.14 -8.42 -0.52
N VAL A 39 -5.01 -8.67 0.15
CA VAL A 39 -4.98 -8.89 1.59
C VAL A 39 -5.38 -7.62 2.34
N GLU A 40 -4.84 -6.47 1.96
CA GLU A 40 -5.18 -5.20 2.60
C GLU A 40 -6.65 -4.84 2.38
N GLU A 41 -7.17 -4.94 1.15
CA GLU A 41 -8.56 -4.59 0.88
C GLU A 41 -9.55 -5.58 1.50
N LEU A 42 -9.23 -6.87 1.53
CA LEU A 42 -10.01 -7.87 2.25
C LEU A 42 -10.08 -7.53 3.75
N PHE A 43 -8.97 -7.09 4.34
CA PHE A 43 -8.95 -6.73 5.75
C PHE A 43 -9.68 -5.41 6.03
N PHE A 44 -9.34 -4.33 5.32
CA PHE A 44 -9.86 -2.99 5.65
C PHE A 44 -11.28 -2.75 5.10
N ARG A 45 -11.53 -3.02 3.82
CA ARG A 45 -12.84 -2.73 3.15
C ARG A 45 -13.79 -3.91 3.22
N GLY A 46 -13.27 -5.13 3.32
CA GLY A 46 -14.05 -6.32 3.61
C GLY A 46 -14.36 -6.45 5.10
N PHE A 47 -13.41 -6.98 5.87
CA PHE A 47 -13.62 -7.39 7.25
C PHE A 47 -13.88 -6.23 8.22
N LEU A 48 -12.95 -5.29 8.36
CA LEU A 48 -12.99 -4.26 9.40
C LEU A 48 -14.16 -3.30 9.19
N LEU A 49 -14.40 -2.87 7.95
CA LEU A 49 -15.56 -2.06 7.59
C LEU A 49 -16.86 -2.79 7.93
N ALA A 50 -17.00 -4.05 7.53
CA ALA A 50 -18.21 -4.84 7.80
C ALA A 50 -18.42 -5.06 9.30
N ALA A 51 -17.37 -5.46 10.03
CA ALA A 51 -17.44 -5.73 11.47
C ALA A 51 -17.88 -4.47 12.25
N VAL A 52 -17.25 -3.33 11.99
CA VAL A 52 -17.62 -2.07 12.67
C VAL A 52 -19.02 -1.60 12.26
N THR A 53 -19.41 -1.78 10.99
CA THR A 53 -20.77 -1.46 10.52
C THR A 53 -21.81 -2.31 11.25
N GLN A 54 -21.56 -3.63 11.39
CA GLN A 54 -22.45 -4.55 12.09
C GLN A 54 -22.54 -4.23 13.59
N LEU A 55 -21.41 -3.89 14.22
CA LEU A 55 -21.36 -3.57 15.65
C LEU A 55 -22.02 -2.23 16.01
N THR A 56 -21.97 -1.26 15.11
CA THR A 56 -22.46 0.12 15.37
C THR A 56 -23.79 0.44 14.70
N GLY A 57 -24.23 -0.39 13.74
CA GLY A 57 -25.43 -0.15 12.93
C GLY A 57 -25.27 0.94 11.86
N TRP A 58 -24.08 1.56 11.71
CA TRP A 58 -23.86 2.64 10.75
C TRP A 58 -22.59 2.44 9.92
N ILE A 59 -22.76 2.44 8.60
CA ILE A 59 -21.64 2.30 7.65
C ILE A 59 -20.64 3.45 7.75
N GLY A 60 -21.06 4.63 8.22
CA GLY A 60 -20.17 5.76 8.46
C GLY A 60 -19.07 5.45 9.47
N TRP A 61 -19.41 4.76 10.57
CA TRP A 61 -18.40 4.29 11.53
C TRP A 61 -17.51 3.20 10.93
N GLY A 62 -18.08 2.28 10.15
CA GLY A 62 -17.32 1.27 9.43
C GLY A 62 -16.27 1.88 8.50
N TRP A 63 -16.67 2.86 7.70
CA TRP A 63 -15.81 3.61 6.81
C TRP A 63 -14.73 4.40 7.57
N LEU A 64 -15.10 5.13 8.62
CA LEU A 64 -14.17 5.96 9.38
C LEU A 64 -13.09 5.11 10.05
N VAL A 65 -13.49 4.06 10.77
CA VAL A 65 -12.56 3.20 11.50
C VAL A 65 -11.67 2.42 10.55
N SER A 66 -12.23 1.84 9.48
CA SER A 66 -11.42 1.11 8.50
C SER A 66 -10.42 2.01 7.78
N THR A 67 -10.82 3.21 7.38
CA THR A 67 -9.94 4.18 6.70
C THR A 67 -8.87 4.74 7.64
N ALA A 68 -9.22 5.03 8.90
CA ALA A 68 -8.26 5.49 9.90
C ALA A 68 -7.25 4.38 10.25
N ALA A 69 -7.71 3.13 10.42
CA ALA A 69 -6.83 1.98 10.66
C ALA A 69 -5.89 1.74 9.48
N TYR A 70 -6.40 1.74 8.25
CA TYR A 70 -5.61 1.65 7.03
C TYR A 70 -4.54 2.75 6.97
N THR A 71 -4.91 3.99 7.28
CA THR A 71 -3.96 5.11 7.24
C THR A 71 -2.88 4.98 8.32
N LEU A 72 -3.28 4.70 9.56
CA LEU A 72 -2.40 4.77 10.72
C LEU A 72 -1.50 3.53 10.87
N TYR A 73 -1.89 2.36 10.36
CA TYR A 73 -1.02 1.18 10.48
C TYR A 73 0.33 1.37 9.77
N HIS A 74 0.39 2.23 8.73
CA HIS A 74 1.64 2.58 8.05
C HIS A 74 2.66 3.25 8.99
N ARG A 75 2.23 3.85 10.10
CA ARG A 75 3.14 4.36 11.14
C ARG A 75 3.92 3.24 11.82
N LEU A 76 3.39 2.02 11.89
CA LEU A 76 4.11 0.85 12.38
C LEU A 76 5.30 0.50 11.47
N GLY A 77 5.18 0.77 10.17
CA GLY A 77 6.27 0.70 9.20
C GLY A 77 7.28 1.84 9.30
N LYS A 78 7.15 2.75 10.29
CA LYS A 78 7.96 3.96 10.48
C LYS A 78 7.88 4.96 9.32
N TRP A 79 6.79 4.95 8.56
CA TRP A 79 6.59 5.91 7.48
C TRP A 79 6.50 7.34 8.00
N SER A 80 6.99 8.31 7.23
CA SER A 80 6.88 9.72 7.57
C SER A 80 5.41 10.16 7.59
N TRP A 81 5.06 11.19 8.36
CA TRP A 81 3.69 11.74 8.37
C TRP A 81 3.23 12.23 7.00
N ARG A 82 4.16 12.72 6.16
CA ARG A 82 3.86 13.11 4.77
C ARG A 82 3.43 11.90 3.94
N SER A 83 4.17 10.80 4.05
CA SER A 83 3.84 9.53 3.38
C SER A 83 2.53 8.96 3.89
N VAL A 84 2.30 9.02 5.20
CA VAL A 84 1.04 8.58 5.84
C VAL A 84 -0.15 9.39 5.35
N GLY A 85 -0.02 10.71 5.22
CA GLY A 85 -1.06 11.55 4.62
C GLY A 85 -1.34 11.18 3.15
N GLY A 86 -0.29 10.89 2.37
CA GLY A 86 -0.40 10.44 0.99
C GLY A 86 -1.17 9.12 0.84
N VAL A 87 -0.83 8.09 1.63
CA VAL A 87 -1.59 6.84 1.62
C VAL A 87 -2.98 6.99 2.20
N GLY A 88 -3.19 7.88 3.18
CA GLY A 88 -4.52 8.20 3.69
C GLY A 88 -5.43 8.77 2.60
N LEU A 89 -4.91 9.68 1.78
CA LEU A 89 -5.64 10.20 0.61
C LEU A 89 -5.96 9.10 -0.40
N ALA A 90 -5.00 8.22 -0.71
CA ALA A 90 -5.26 7.04 -1.54
C ALA A 90 -6.34 6.14 -0.92
N GLY A 91 -6.31 5.97 0.41
CA GLY A 91 -7.31 5.22 1.16
C GLY A 91 -8.71 5.79 1.06
N LEU A 92 -8.87 7.12 0.99
CA LEU A 92 -10.15 7.77 0.72
C LEU A 92 -10.67 7.45 -0.68
N VAL A 93 -9.79 7.45 -1.69
CA VAL A 93 -10.14 7.07 -3.07
C VAL A 93 -10.58 5.61 -3.13
N PHE A 94 -9.87 4.70 -2.46
CA PHE A 94 -10.22 3.28 -2.41
C PHE A 94 -11.57 3.06 -1.72
N SER A 95 -11.80 3.75 -0.60
CA SER A 95 -13.06 3.68 0.13
C SER A 95 -14.23 4.25 -0.69
N PHE A 96 -14.02 5.36 -1.41
CA PHE A 96 -15.02 5.89 -2.34
C PHE A 96 -15.33 4.89 -3.46
N LEU A 97 -14.29 4.33 -4.10
CA LEU A 97 -14.45 3.34 -5.17
C LEU A 97 -15.19 2.08 -4.70
N TYR A 98 -14.95 1.63 -3.48
CA TYR A 98 -15.68 0.51 -2.89
C TYR A 98 -17.15 0.89 -2.61
N LEU A 99 -17.40 2.00 -1.90
CA LEU A 99 -18.74 2.39 -1.47
C LEU A 99 -19.66 2.84 -2.60
N ALA A 100 -19.09 3.37 -3.69
CA ALA A 100 -19.83 3.79 -4.88
C ALA A 100 -20.35 2.62 -5.73
N GLN A 101 -19.91 1.39 -5.48
CA GLN A 101 -20.42 0.21 -6.18
C GLN A 101 -21.83 -0.17 -5.71
N PRO A 102 -22.64 -0.76 -6.61
CA PRO A 102 -23.92 -1.36 -6.23
C PRO A 102 -23.71 -2.54 -5.27
N GLU A 103 -24.77 -2.88 -4.52
CA GLU A 103 -24.78 -4.09 -3.68
C GLU A 103 -25.09 -5.34 -4.51
N PRO A 104 -24.46 -6.50 -4.21
CA PRO A 104 -23.37 -6.67 -3.25
C PRO A 104 -22.05 -6.08 -3.77
N ARG A 105 -21.34 -5.31 -2.94
CA ARG A 105 -20.09 -4.66 -3.33
C ARG A 105 -18.97 -5.67 -3.61
N SER A 106 -18.22 -5.46 -4.69
CA SER A 106 -17.06 -6.27 -5.04
C SER A 106 -15.75 -5.60 -4.60
N LEU A 107 -14.80 -6.41 -4.10
CA LEU A 107 -13.45 -5.94 -3.81
C LEU A 107 -12.56 -5.87 -5.06
N LEU A 108 -12.95 -6.46 -6.18
CA LEU A 108 -12.07 -6.62 -7.35
C LEU A 108 -11.54 -5.27 -7.89
N ALA A 109 -12.44 -4.30 -8.09
CA ALA A 109 -12.05 -2.99 -8.62
C ALA A 109 -11.10 -2.25 -7.67
N VAL A 110 -11.39 -2.28 -6.36
CA VAL A 110 -10.54 -1.61 -5.37
C VAL A 110 -9.20 -2.33 -5.19
N VAL A 111 -9.15 -3.66 -5.27
CA VAL A 111 -7.90 -4.44 -5.28
C VAL A 111 -7.01 -4.04 -6.45
N ILE A 112 -7.56 -3.96 -7.66
CA ILE A 112 -6.79 -3.59 -8.86
C ILE A 112 -6.23 -2.18 -8.69
N VAL A 113 -7.08 -1.22 -8.29
CA VAL A 113 -6.67 0.18 -8.11
C VAL A 113 -5.65 0.33 -6.98
N HIS A 114 -5.83 -0.38 -5.86
CA HIS A 114 -4.86 -0.40 -4.77
C HIS A 114 -3.53 -0.96 -5.27
N GLY A 115 -3.52 -2.18 -5.83
CA GLY A 115 -2.29 -2.84 -6.26
C GLY A 115 -1.49 -2.00 -7.27
N LEU A 116 -2.17 -1.39 -8.24
CA LEU A 116 -1.54 -0.47 -9.19
C LEU A 116 -1.03 0.82 -8.52
N THR A 117 -1.76 1.36 -7.54
CA THR A 117 -1.33 2.53 -6.78
C THR A 117 -0.07 2.21 -5.96
N THR A 118 -0.05 1.08 -5.26
CA THR A 118 1.11 0.64 -4.46
C THR A 118 2.31 0.33 -5.35
N TRP A 119 2.09 -0.27 -6.53
CA TRP A 119 3.15 -0.46 -7.51
C TRP A 119 3.69 0.87 -8.06
N GLY A 120 2.80 1.82 -8.34
CA GLY A 120 3.18 3.18 -8.73
C GLY A 120 3.97 3.90 -7.64
N PHE A 121 3.57 3.78 -6.37
CA PHE A 121 4.23 4.46 -5.26
C PHE A 121 5.58 3.84 -4.88
N LEU A 122 5.64 2.52 -4.71
CA LEU A 122 6.74 1.81 -4.04
C LEU A 122 7.64 1.01 -5.00
N SER A 123 7.45 1.21 -6.30
CA SER A 123 8.26 0.54 -7.33
C SER A 123 8.60 1.53 -8.44
N LEU A 124 7.68 1.74 -9.40
CA LEU A 124 7.97 2.56 -10.58
C LEU A 124 8.16 4.04 -10.22
N GLY A 125 7.44 4.55 -9.21
CA GLY A 125 7.59 5.93 -8.75
C GLY A 125 8.97 6.21 -8.15
N ASP A 126 9.46 5.32 -7.29
CA ASP A 126 10.81 5.42 -6.72
C ASP A 126 11.88 5.37 -7.80
N GLU A 127 11.71 4.49 -8.79
CA GLU A 127 12.59 4.37 -9.96
C GLU A 127 12.65 5.68 -10.76
N ILE A 128 11.48 6.23 -11.10
CA ILE A 128 11.36 7.48 -11.87
C ILE A 128 11.96 8.65 -11.08
N MET A 129 11.67 8.72 -9.77
CA MET A 129 12.19 9.76 -8.89
C MET A 129 13.72 9.72 -8.84
N TYR A 130 14.30 8.53 -8.63
CA TYR A 130 15.76 8.36 -8.61
C TYR A 130 16.40 8.75 -9.95
N ARG A 131 15.86 8.27 -11.07
CA ARG A 131 16.39 8.61 -12.41
C ARG A 131 16.31 10.10 -12.69
N ARG A 132 15.24 10.76 -12.27
CA ARG A 132 15.09 12.22 -12.39
C ARG A 132 16.15 12.93 -11.56
N TRP A 133 16.31 12.56 -10.29
CA TRP A 133 17.32 13.15 -9.41
C TRP A 133 18.74 12.97 -9.98
N LYS A 134 19.08 11.76 -10.45
CA LYS A 134 20.39 11.48 -11.05
C LYS A 134 20.67 12.34 -12.28
N ARG A 135 19.68 12.54 -13.17
CA ARG A 135 19.82 13.43 -14.34
C ARG A 135 19.98 14.91 -14.01
N GLN A 136 19.59 15.34 -12.81
CA GLN A 136 19.67 16.75 -12.39
C GLN A 136 20.95 17.07 -11.61
N ASN A 137 21.68 16.05 -11.15
CA ASN A 137 22.84 16.19 -10.25
C ASN A 137 24.12 15.52 -10.81
N VAL A 138 24.09 15.10 -12.07
CA VAL A 138 25.22 14.62 -12.87
C VAL A 138 25.25 15.44 -14.15
#